data_AF-A0A9E4XXX0-F1
#
_entry.id   AF-A0A9E4XXX0-F1
#
_cell.length_a   1.000
_cell.length_b   1.000
_cell.length_c   1.000
_cell.angle_alpha   90.00
_cell.angle_beta   90.00
_cell.angle_gamma   90.00
#
_symmetry.space_group_name_H-M   'P 1'
#
loop_
_entity.id
_entity.type
_entity.pdbx_description
1 polymer ?
#
loop_
_entity_poly.entity_id
_entity_poly.type
_entity_poly.pdbx_seq_one_letter_code
_entity_poly.pdbx_strand_id
1 'polypeptide(L)'
;MPDLPIGTITYMFTDVEGSTLLWQQHPDEMRAVMARHDSLLTSAVEANDGTVVRPRGEGDSIFAVFLRATDAVGAACAAQQFIFRETWPKDIAINVRMALHTGESELREHDYYGTTVNRCARLRAIAHGGQVLVSQATAQLVQDMLPEGVFLRDMGSHRLKDLQRPEQVFQLIHPELPADFPDLKSLDAHPHNLPVQLTSFIGREEEIDEVNGLLSTARLVTLLGAGGSGKTRLAQEIGASVIEDYPDGVWFIGLAALSQEAVPATRGLFHGTSR
;
A
#
# COMPACT_ATOMS: atom_id res chain seq x y z
N MET A 1 -23.19 -16.87 -15.21
CA MET A 1 -22.38 -15.73 -14.71
C MET A 1 -21.42 -15.38 -15.83
N PRO A 2 -21.09 -14.10 -16.07
CA PRO A 2 -20.04 -13.78 -17.03
C PRO A 2 -18.74 -14.47 -16.58
N ASP A 3 -18.00 -15.01 -17.55
CA ASP A 3 -16.70 -15.62 -17.28
C ASP A 3 -15.73 -14.52 -16.85
N LEU A 4 -15.17 -14.64 -15.65
CA LEU A 4 -14.20 -13.69 -15.13
C LEU A 4 -12.88 -13.80 -15.92
N PRO A 5 -12.25 -12.67 -16.30
CA PRO A 5 -11.07 -12.68 -17.15
C PRO A 5 -9.85 -13.30 -16.45
N ILE A 6 -9.02 -14.04 -17.19
CA ILE A 6 -7.78 -14.68 -16.71
C ILE A 6 -6.59 -14.27 -17.59
N GLY A 7 -5.37 -14.52 -17.12
CA GLY A 7 -4.14 -14.13 -17.81
C GLY A 7 -3.66 -12.75 -17.36
N THR A 8 -3.11 -11.94 -18.27
CA THR A 8 -2.69 -10.58 -17.94
C THR A 8 -3.89 -9.64 -17.94
N ILE A 9 -4.34 -9.26 -16.74
CA ILE A 9 -5.51 -8.40 -16.54
C ILE A 9 -5.14 -7.22 -15.65
N THR A 10 -5.98 -6.18 -15.66
CA THR A 10 -5.82 -5.00 -14.80
C THR A 10 -6.85 -5.01 -13.69
N TYR A 11 -6.36 -4.85 -12.47
CA TYR A 11 -7.17 -4.70 -11.28
C TYR A 11 -7.40 -3.24 -10.95
N MET A 12 -8.60 -2.94 -10.45
CA MET A 12 -8.91 -1.70 -9.75
C MET A 12 -9.38 -2.03 -8.34
N PHE A 13 -8.71 -1.47 -7.35
CA PHE A 13 -9.10 -1.55 -5.94
C PHE A 13 -9.51 -0.17 -5.47
N THR A 14 -10.61 -0.09 -4.75
CA THR A 14 -11.14 1.16 -4.18
C THR A 14 -11.45 0.99 -2.70
N ASP A 15 -11.48 2.10 -1.96
CA ASP A 15 -11.82 2.14 -0.53
C ASP A 15 -12.20 3.56 -0.12
N VAL A 16 -13.17 3.68 0.77
CA VAL A 16 -13.62 4.98 1.27
C VAL A 16 -12.74 5.39 2.45
N GLU A 17 -12.03 6.51 2.31
CA GLU A 17 -11.19 7.02 3.39
C GLU A 17 -12.05 7.48 4.57
N GLY A 18 -11.75 6.98 5.78
CA GLY A 18 -12.43 7.41 7.00
C GLY A 18 -13.87 6.90 7.16
N SER A 19 -14.30 5.91 6.37
CA SER A 19 -15.66 5.37 6.38
C SER A 19 -16.15 4.92 7.75
N THR A 20 -15.30 4.29 8.54
CA THR A 20 -15.63 3.85 9.91
C THR A 20 -16.13 5.00 10.78
N LEU A 21 -15.50 6.17 10.68
CA LEU A 21 -15.92 7.35 11.46
C LEU A 21 -17.25 7.90 10.94
N LEU A 22 -17.44 7.95 9.62
CA LEU A 22 -18.71 8.36 9.01
C LEU A 22 -19.87 7.45 9.41
N TRP A 23 -19.65 6.13 9.47
CA TRP A 23 -20.63 5.18 9.97
C TRP A 23 -21.00 5.39 11.44
N GLN A 24 -20.05 5.79 12.28
CA GLN A 24 -20.31 6.11 13.69
C GLN A 24 -21.09 7.42 13.85
N GLN A 25 -20.81 8.42 13.01
CA GLN A 25 -21.42 9.74 13.10
C GLN A 25 -22.79 9.82 12.42
N HIS A 26 -22.98 9.10 11.30
CA HIS A 26 -24.17 9.19 10.45
C HIS A 26 -24.77 7.80 10.11
N PRO A 27 -25.08 6.93 11.09
CA PRO A 27 -25.44 5.53 10.85
C PRO A 27 -26.73 5.33 10.01
N ASP A 28 -27.66 6.28 10.08
CA ASP A 28 -28.94 6.19 9.36
C ASP A 28 -28.80 6.57 7.88
N GLU A 29 -28.00 7.59 7.59
CA GLU A 29 -27.78 8.11 6.23
C GLU A 29 -26.78 7.27 5.44
N MET A 30 -25.77 6.71 6.11
CA MET A 30 -24.65 6.01 5.47
C MET A 30 -25.08 4.83 4.59
N ARG A 31 -26.21 4.15 4.89
CA ARG A 31 -26.71 3.09 4.01
C ARG A 31 -27.08 3.61 2.62
N ALA A 32 -27.76 4.75 2.54
CA ALA A 32 -28.17 5.34 1.26
C ALA A 32 -26.95 5.95 0.53
N VAL A 33 -26.03 6.55 1.29
CA VAL A 33 -24.77 7.09 0.79
C VAL A 33 -23.92 5.99 0.16
N MET A 34 -23.71 4.86 0.84
CA MET A 34 -22.94 3.74 0.31
C MET A 34 -23.64 3.09 -0.89
N ALA A 35 -24.96 2.93 -0.87
CA ALA A 35 -25.68 2.44 -2.05
C ALA A 35 -25.50 3.35 -3.28
N ARG A 36 -25.47 4.68 -3.08
CA ARG A 36 -25.21 5.64 -4.15
C ARG A 36 -23.75 5.57 -4.63
N HIS A 37 -22.80 5.51 -3.70
CA HIS A 37 -21.38 5.28 -3.99
C HIS A 37 -21.20 4.03 -4.86
N ASP A 38 -21.74 2.88 -4.44
CA ASP A 38 -21.60 1.63 -5.16
C ASP A 38 -22.20 1.69 -6.55
N SER A 39 -23.33 2.37 -6.70
CA SER A 39 -23.97 2.60 -8.00
C SER A 39 -23.09 3.43 -8.94
N LEU A 40 -22.45 4.49 -8.44
CA LEU A 40 -21.56 5.34 -9.24
C LEU A 40 -20.31 4.57 -9.70
N LEU A 41 -19.65 3.86 -8.79
CA LEU A 41 -18.45 3.08 -9.10
C LEU A 41 -18.78 1.93 -10.06
N THR A 42 -19.87 1.19 -9.81
CA THR A 42 -20.31 0.11 -10.70
C THR A 42 -20.61 0.63 -12.10
N SER A 43 -21.31 1.77 -12.21
CA SER A 43 -21.61 2.38 -13.51
C SER A 43 -20.34 2.78 -14.26
N ALA A 44 -19.34 3.34 -13.57
CA ALA A 44 -18.06 3.70 -14.18
C ALA A 44 -17.27 2.47 -14.67
N VAL A 45 -17.28 1.39 -13.87
CA VAL A 45 -16.64 0.10 -14.23
C VAL A 45 -17.31 -0.51 -15.46
N GLU A 46 -18.64 -0.66 -15.45
CA GLU A 46 -19.38 -1.31 -16.54
C GLU A 46 -19.34 -0.50 -17.84
N ALA A 47 -19.37 0.84 -17.76
CA ALA A 47 -19.26 1.71 -18.93
C ALA A 47 -17.88 1.66 -19.61
N ASN A 48 -16.87 1.12 -18.93
CA ASN A 48 -15.52 0.93 -19.43
C ASN A 48 -15.16 -0.57 -19.46
N ASP A 49 -16.11 -1.43 -19.88
CA ASP A 49 -15.87 -2.86 -20.13
C ASP A 49 -15.25 -3.65 -18.95
N GLY A 50 -15.41 -3.13 -17.73
CA GLY A 50 -14.94 -3.75 -16.51
C GLY A 50 -16.00 -4.64 -15.86
N THR A 51 -15.56 -5.51 -14.96
CA THR A 51 -16.45 -6.33 -14.14
C THR A 51 -16.16 -6.11 -12.67
N VAL A 52 -17.19 -5.75 -11.89
CA VAL A 52 -17.09 -5.70 -10.44
C VAL A 52 -17.11 -7.13 -9.89
N VAL A 53 -16.07 -7.49 -9.15
CA VAL A 53 -15.93 -8.75 -8.45
C VAL A 53 -16.35 -8.49 -7.01
N ARG A 54 -17.47 -9.07 -6.56
CA ARG A 54 -17.95 -8.89 -5.19
C ARG A 54 -17.03 -9.64 -4.20
N PRO A 55 -16.24 -8.95 -3.35
CA PRO A 55 -15.50 -9.63 -2.31
C PRO A 55 -16.47 -10.13 -1.24
N ARG A 56 -16.16 -11.26 -0.61
CA ARG A 56 -16.87 -11.70 0.59
C ARG A 56 -16.34 -10.91 1.78
N GLY A 57 -17.01 -9.83 2.17
CA GLY A 57 -16.81 -9.18 3.48
C GLY A 57 -16.03 -7.86 3.49
N GLU A 58 -15.91 -7.15 2.37
CA GLU A 58 -15.38 -5.78 2.34
C GLU A 58 -16.56 -4.83 2.06
N GLY A 59 -16.94 -4.02 3.06
CA GLY A 59 -18.24 -3.34 3.08
C GLY A 59 -18.35 -2.11 2.17
N ASP A 60 -17.27 -1.37 2.03
CA ASP A 60 -17.15 -0.05 1.38
C ASP A 60 -16.01 0.01 0.34
N SER A 61 -15.38 -1.14 0.08
CA SER A 61 -14.37 -1.32 -0.96
C SER A 61 -14.99 -1.99 -2.18
N ILE A 62 -14.69 -1.48 -3.37
CA ILE A 62 -14.99 -2.14 -4.64
C ILE A 62 -13.72 -2.70 -5.26
N PHE A 63 -13.83 -3.95 -5.69
CA PHE A 63 -12.84 -4.67 -6.47
C PHE A 63 -13.36 -4.89 -7.89
N ALA A 64 -12.61 -4.45 -8.90
CA ALA A 64 -12.98 -4.61 -10.30
C ALA A 64 -11.81 -5.12 -11.15
N VAL A 65 -12.15 -5.80 -12.24
CA VAL A 65 -11.22 -6.38 -13.21
C VAL A 65 -11.52 -5.90 -14.62
N PHE A 66 -10.44 -5.72 -15.38
CA PHE A 66 -10.48 -5.26 -16.77
C PHE A 66 -9.52 -6.08 -17.62
N LEU A 67 -9.95 -6.43 -18.83
CA LEU A 67 -9.07 -7.07 -19.82
C LEU A 67 -7.98 -6.12 -20.32
N ARG A 68 -8.24 -4.80 -20.35
CA ARG A 68 -7.29 -3.79 -20.82
C ARG A 68 -7.00 -2.76 -19.74
N ALA A 69 -5.74 -2.32 -19.67
CA ALA A 69 -5.31 -1.30 -18.73
C ALA A 69 -5.91 0.08 -19.03
N THR A 70 -6.15 0.39 -20.31
CA THR A 70 -6.79 1.65 -20.75
C THR A 70 -8.19 1.79 -20.20
N ASP A 71 -8.94 0.69 -20.19
CA ASP A 71 -10.33 0.64 -19.74
C ASP A 71 -10.39 0.84 -18.22
N ALA A 72 -9.45 0.24 -17.48
CA ALA A 72 -9.30 0.47 -16.03
C ALA A 72 -8.96 1.93 -15.68
N VAL A 73 -8.09 2.58 -16.46
CA VAL A 73 -7.77 4.00 -16.30
C VAL A 73 -8.99 4.88 -16.59
N GLY A 74 -9.73 4.60 -17.66
CA GLY A 74 -10.98 5.28 -17.98
C GLY A 74 -12.02 5.14 -16.87
N ALA A 75 -12.20 3.92 -16.36
CA ALA A 75 -13.11 3.64 -15.24
C ALA A 75 -12.73 4.41 -13.97
N ALA A 76 -11.44 4.41 -13.59
CA ALA A 76 -10.98 5.10 -12.39
C ALA A 76 -11.15 6.62 -12.49
N CYS A 77 -10.85 7.21 -13.64
CA CYS A 77 -11.07 8.64 -13.90
C CYS A 77 -12.56 8.99 -13.81
N ALA A 78 -13.42 8.23 -14.52
CA ALA A 78 -14.86 8.44 -14.51
C ALA A 78 -15.46 8.28 -13.12
N ALA A 79 -15.04 7.27 -12.36
CA ALA A 79 -15.48 7.03 -10.99
C ALA A 79 -15.15 8.22 -10.08
N GLN A 80 -13.91 8.73 -10.12
CA GLN A 80 -13.55 9.92 -9.35
C GLN A 80 -14.36 11.15 -9.76
N GLN A 81 -14.58 11.37 -11.06
CA GLN A 81 -15.41 12.49 -11.53
C GLN A 81 -16.86 12.39 -11.07
N PHE A 82 -17.43 11.19 -11.08
CA PHE A 82 -18.78 10.95 -10.58
C PHE A 82 -18.88 11.24 -9.08
N ILE A 83 -17.95 10.72 -8.28
CA ILE A 83 -17.92 10.94 -6.82
C ILE A 83 -17.72 12.41 -6.49
N PHE A 84 -16.82 13.09 -7.21
CA PHE A 84 -16.49 14.50 -6.99
C PHE A 84 -17.66 15.44 -7.35
N ARG A 85 -18.45 15.09 -8.36
CA ARG A 85 -19.63 15.87 -8.79
C ARG A 85 -20.89 15.54 -8.00
N GLU A 86 -20.94 14.40 -7.32
CA GLU A 86 -22.10 13.97 -6.56
C GLU A 86 -22.39 14.91 -5.38
N THR A 87 -23.66 15.24 -5.18
CA THR A 87 -24.09 16.03 -4.03
C THR A 87 -24.44 15.10 -2.87
N TRP A 88 -23.49 14.89 -1.98
CA TRP A 88 -23.68 14.10 -0.76
C TRP A 88 -24.52 14.84 0.28
N PRO A 89 -25.17 14.12 1.22
CA PRO A 89 -25.85 14.74 2.35
C PRO A 89 -24.93 15.66 3.15
N LYS A 90 -25.54 16.63 3.85
CA LYS A 90 -24.80 17.62 4.63
C LYS A 90 -23.91 16.92 5.66
N ASP A 91 -22.67 17.40 5.79
CA ASP A 91 -21.65 16.90 6.71
C ASP A 91 -21.06 15.51 6.35
N ILE A 92 -21.46 14.92 5.22
CA ILE A 92 -20.88 13.67 4.70
C ILE A 92 -20.06 13.97 3.44
N ALA A 93 -18.78 13.62 3.45
CA ALA A 93 -17.91 13.69 2.29
C ALA A 93 -17.33 12.29 2.01
N ILE A 94 -17.61 11.76 0.81
CA ILE A 94 -17.10 10.46 0.38
C ILE A 94 -15.86 10.67 -0.47
N ASN A 95 -14.70 10.41 0.13
CA ASN A 95 -13.41 10.47 -0.56
C ASN A 95 -12.91 9.05 -0.81
N VAL A 96 -12.83 8.66 -2.08
CA VAL A 96 -12.46 7.30 -2.46
C VAL A 96 -11.03 7.27 -2.95
N ARG A 97 -10.20 6.43 -2.33
CA ARG A 97 -8.85 6.16 -2.82
C ARG A 97 -8.86 4.95 -3.73
N MET A 98 -8.12 5.02 -4.82
CA MET A 98 -8.12 3.96 -5.83
C MET A 98 -6.68 3.56 -6.20
N ALA A 99 -6.50 2.31 -6.61
CA ALA A 99 -5.26 1.85 -7.21
C ALA A 99 -5.50 0.95 -8.42
N LEU A 100 -4.61 1.06 -9.41
CA LEU A 100 -4.58 0.26 -10.63
C LEU A 100 -3.29 -0.55 -10.72
N HIS A 101 -3.41 -1.85 -10.95
CA HIS A 101 -2.27 -2.73 -11.18
C HIS A 101 -2.56 -3.80 -12.22
N THR A 102 -1.65 -3.97 -13.17
CA THR A 102 -1.72 -4.97 -14.22
C THR A 102 -0.72 -6.09 -13.97
N GLY A 103 -1.18 -7.33 -14.06
CA GLY A 103 -0.31 -8.50 -13.97
C GLY A 103 -1.02 -9.80 -14.29
N GLU A 104 -0.25 -10.88 -14.33
CA GLU A 104 -0.78 -12.22 -14.56
C GLU A 104 -1.62 -12.67 -13.37
N SER A 105 -2.76 -13.29 -13.68
CA SER A 105 -3.79 -13.61 -12.71
C SER A 105 -4.41 -14.96 -13.00
N GLU A 106 -4.49 -15.78 -11.95
CA GLU A 106 -5.20 -17.06 -11.95
C GLU A 106 -6.53 -16.89 -11.22
N LEU A 107 -7.59 -17.48 -11.76
CA LEU A 107 -8.90 -17.56 -11.10
C LEU A 107 -8.96 -18.89 -10.33
N ARG A 108 -9.23 -18.84 -9.02
CA ARG A 108 -9.44 -20.05 -8.20
C ARG A 108 -10.78 -19.94 -7.49
N GLU A 109 -11.62 -20.96 -7.62
CA GLU A 109 -12.95 -21.02 -6.98
C GLU A 109 -13.84 -19.77 -7.19
N HIS A 110 -13.69 -19.09 -8.35
CA HIS A 110 -14.38 -17.84 -8.73
C HIS A 110 -13.91 -16.57 -8.01
N ASP A 111 -12.71 -16.58 -7.43
CA ASP A 111 -12.08 -15.40 -6.85
C ASP A 111 -10.61 -15.28 -7.30
N TYR A 112 -10.06 -14.08 -7.18
CA TYR A 112 -8.69 -13.78 -7.57
C TYR A 112 -7.77 -13.85 -6.35
N TYR A 113 -6.73 -14.67 -6.45
CA TYR A 113 -5.72 -14.80 -5.41
C TYR A 113 -4.32 -14.63 -5.99
N GLY A 114 -3.42 -14.14 -5.15
CA GLY A 114 -1.99 -14.15 -5.44
C GLY A 114 -1.33 -12.78 -5.38
N THR A 115 -0.08 -12.76 -5.83
CA THR A 115 0.82 -11.62 -5.69
C THR A 115 0.32 -10.37 -6.42
N THR A 116 -0.34 -10.52 -7.56
CA THR A 116 -0.88 -9.42 -8.37
C THR A 116 -2.02 -8.71 -7.64
N VAL A 117 -2.97 -9.45 -7.07
CA VAL A 117 -4.08 -8.91 -6.27
C VAL A 117 -3.56 -8.20 -5.03
N ASN A 118 -2.64 -8.85 -4.30
CA ASN A 118 -2.02 -8.28 -3.12
C ASN A 118 -1.28 -6.98 -3.44
N ARG A 119 -0.56 -6.91 -4.56
CA ARG A 119 0.15 -5.68 -4.96
C ARG A 119 -0.81 -4.52 -5.21
N CYS A 120 -1.94 -4.77 -5.88
CA CYS A 120 -2.96 -3.74 -6.10
C CYS A 120 -3.53 -3.21 -4.77
N ALA A 121 -3.86 -4.11 -3.85
CA ALA A 121 -4.34 -3.74 -2.51
C ALA A 121 -3.30 -2.92 -1.72
N ARG A 122 -2.01 -3.30 -1.79
CA ARG A 122 -0.92 -2.55 -1.12
C ARG A 122 -0.70 -1.17 -1.74
N LEU A 123 -0.82 -1.06 -3.07
CA LEU A 123 -0.77 0.24 -3.75
C LEU A 123 -1.95 1.14 -3.33
N ARG A 124 -3.17 0.60 -3.22
CA ARG A 124 -4.33 1.36 -2.71
C ARG A 124 -4.09 1.86 -1.28
N ALA A 125 -3.47 1.05 -0.44
CA ALA A 125 -3.30 1.37 0.98
C ALA A 125 -2.46 2.64 1.21
N ILE A 126 -1.56 2.99 0.29
CA ILE A 126 -0.71 4.18 0.38
C ILE A 126 -1.33 5.44 -0.25
N ALA A 127 -2.47 5.30 -0.93
CA ALA A 127 -3.23 6.39 -1.54
C ALA A 127 -4.08 7.14 -0.51
N HIS A 128 -4.34 8.42 -0.79
CA HIS A 128 -5.26 9.29 -0.05
C HIS A 128 -6.65 9.31 -0.68
N GLY A 129 -7.68 9.70 0.08
CA GLY A 129 -9.04 9.84 -0.44
C GLY A 129 -9.11 10.83 -1.61
N GLY A 130 -9.74 10.43 -2.72
CA GLY A 130 -9.79 11.19 -3.97
C GLY A 130 -8.58 10.96 -4.91
N GLN A 131 -7.57 10.22 -4.47
CA GLN A 131 -6.37 9.93 -5.25
C GLN A 131 -6.51 8.59 -5.99
N VAL A 132 -5.96 8.52 -7.21
CA VAL A 132 -5.82 7.28 -7.98
C VAL A 132 -4.34 7.02 -8.22
N LEU A 133 -3.84 5.91 -7.70
CA LEU A 133 -2.46 5.47 -7.93
C LEU A 133 -2.39 4.37 -8.99
N VAL A 134 -1.31 4.37 -9.74
CA VAL A 134 -1.11 3.48 -10.89
C VAL A 134 0.28 2.87 -10.77
N SER A 135 0.34 1.54 -10.84
CA SER A 135 1.61 0.79 -10.81
C SER A 135 2.45 1.03 -12.07
N GLN A 136 3.74 0.73 -12.02
CA GLN A 136 4.63 0.84 -13.18
C GLN A 136 4.14 0.03 -14.37
N ALA A 137 3.70 -1.21 -14.11
CA ALA A 137 3.23 -2.13 -15.14
C ALA A 137 2.02 -1.55 -15.89
N THR A 138 1.05 -1.00 -15.15
CA THR A 138 -0.11 -0.36 -15.76
C THR A 138 0.28 0.90 -16.52
N ALA A 139 1.12 1.76 -15.93
CA ALA A 139 1.56 3.01 -16.54
C ALA A 139 2.25 2.77 -17.90
N GLN A 140 3.13 1.78 -17.98
CA GLN A 140 3.82 1.41 -19.22
C GLN A 140 2.87 0.93 -20.32
N LEU A 141 1.79 0.23 -19.96
CA LEU A 141 0.81 -0.27 -20.94
C LEU A 141 -0.09 0.83 -21.50
N VAL A 142 -0.32 1.91 -20.75
CA VAL A 142 -1.27 2.97 -21.13
C VAL A 142 -0.60 4.25 -21.63
N GLN A 143 0.72 4.39 -21.52
CA GLN A 143 1.45 5.65 -21.76
C GLN A 143 1.07 6.38 -23.06
N ASP A 144 0.80 5.63 -24.14
CA ASP A 144 0.49 6.16 -25.48
C ASP A 144 -1.02 6.13 -25.79
N MET A 145 -1.85 5.67 -24.85
CA MET A 145 -3.26 5.35 -25.02
C MET A 145 -4.11 5.86 -23.84
N LEU A 146 -3.64 6.89 -23.13
CA LEU A 146 -4.41 7.51 -22.05
C LEU A 146 -5.70 8.14 -22.60
N PRO A 147 -6.82 8.07 -21.85
CA PRO A 147 -8.03 8.79 -22.20
C PRO A 147 -7.79 10.30 -22.31
N GLU A 148 -8.65 11.00 -23.05
CA GLU A 148 -8.55 12.45 -23.23
C GLU A 148 -8.52 13.18 -21.88
N GLY A 149 -7.57 14.11 -21.72
CA GLY A 149 -7.40 14.90 -20.49
C GLY A 149 -6.75 14.16 -19.33
N VAL A 150 -6.45 12.87 -19.46
CA VAL A 150 -5.77 12.08 -18.42
C VAL A 150 -4.26 12.10 -18.62
N PHE A 151 -3.53 12.35 -17.54
CA PHE A 151 -2.07 12.29 -17.49
C PHE A 151 -1.61 11.42 -16.32
N LEU A 152 -0.37 10.92 -16.38
CA LEU A 152 0.27 10.24 -15.27
C LEU A 152 1.43 11.09 -14.74
N ARG A 153 1.38 11.44 -13.45
CA ARG A 153 2.48 12.10 -12.73
C ARG A 153 3.31 11.02 -12.04
N ASP A 154 4.61 11.01 -12.29
CA ASP A 154 5.53 10.13 -11.56
C ASP A 154 5.67 10.58 -10.10
N MET A 155 5.39 9.68 -9.17
CA MET A 155 5.47 9.89 -7.72
C MET A 155 6.75 9.32 -7.12
N GLY A 156 7.57 8.61 -7.90
CA GLY A 156 8.80 7.99 -7.44
C GLY A 156 8.65 6.50 -7.13
N SER A 157 9.73 5.94 -6.59
CA SER A 157 9.82 4.53 -6.19
C SER A 157 9.45 4.39 -4.71
N HIS A 158 8.51 3.49 -4.42
CA HIS A 158 7.98 3.24 -3.08
C HIS A 158 8.03 1.76 -2.69
N ARG A 159 8.53 1.48 -1.49
CA ARG A 159 8.42 0.18 -0.84
C ARG A 159 7.02 -0.02 -0.31
N LEU A 160 6.40 -1.09 -0.78
CA LEU A 160 5.08 -1.53 -0.36
C LEU A 160 5.24 -2.75 0.57
N LYS A 161 4.36 -2.87 1.57
CA LYS A 161 4.38 -3.97 2.53
C LYS A 161 4.34 -5.34 1.84
N ASP A 162 5.19 -6.26 2.29
CA ASP A 162 5.33 -7.64 1.80
C ASP A 162 5.79 -7.78 0.33
N LEU A 163 6.29 -6.71 -0.28
CA LEU A 163 6.83 -6.70 -1.65
C LEU A 163 8.35 -6.59 -1.64
N GLN A 164 9.01 -7.55 -2.32
CA GLN A 164 10.49 -7.64 -2.31
C GLN A 164 11.18 -6.50 -3.06
N ARG A 165 10.52 -5.92 -4.06
CA ARG A 165 11.07 -4.84 -4.90
C ARG A 165 10.21 -3.58 -4.70
N PRO A 166 10.83 -2.39 -4.63
CA PRO A 166 10.10 -1.14 -4.71
C PRO A 166 9.24 -1.06 -5.98
N GLU A 167 8.11 -0.38 -5.86
CA GLU A 167 7.17 -0.12 -6.94
C GLU A 167 7.34 1.33 -7.41
N GLN A 168 7.51 1.56 -8.72
CA GLN A 168 7.38 2.91 -9.25
C GLN A 168 5.90 3.27 -9.28
N VAL A 169 5.52 4.36 -8.60
CA VAL A 169 4.14 4.77 -8.44
C VAL A 169 3.86 5.99 -9.29
N PHE A 170 2.70 6.01 -9.93
CA PHE A 170 2.21 7.14 -10.70
C PHE A 170 0.85 7.57 -10.14
N GLN A 171 0.56 8.86 -10.19
CA GLN A 171 -0.76 9.40 -9.89
C GLN A 171 -1.49 9.74 -11.20
N LEU A 172 -2.74 9.32 -11.32
CA LEU A 172 -3.63 9.78 -12.38
C LEU A 172 -4.01 11.25 -12.13
N ILE A 173 -3.81 12.10 -13.13
CA ILE A 173 -4.15 13.52 -13.12
C ILE A 173 -5.22 13.79 -14.17
N HIS A 174 -6.24 14.55 -13.78
CA HIS A 174 -7.26 15.07 -14.68
C HIS A 174 -7.63 16.51 -14.26
N PRO A 175 -7.87 17.47 -15.18
CA PRO A 175 -8.12 18.87 -14.83
C PRO A 175 -9.30 19.15 -13.89
N GLU A 176 -10.26 18.23 -13.84
CA GLU A 176 -11.46 18.35 -13.00
C GLU A 176 -11.30 17.74 -11.62
N LEU A 177 -10.20 17.05 -11.35
CA LEU A 177 -9.97 16.31 -10.11
C LEU A 177 -8.87 16.98 -9.27
N PRO A 178 -8.90 16.83 -7.94
CA PRO A 178 -7.78 17.22 -7.09
C PRO A 178 -6.48 16.55 -7.55
N ALA A 179 -5.41 17.34 -7.67
CA ALA A 179 -4.11 16.86 -8.15
C ALA A 179 -3.03 16.84 -7.06
N ASP A 180 -3.23 17.60 -5.98
CA ASP A 180 -2.23 17.78 -4.93
C ASP A 180 -2.70 17.11 -3.65
N PHE A 181 -1.90 16.15 -3.21
CA PHE A 181 -2.11 15.34 -2.00
C PHE A 181 -0.84 15.38 -1.15
N PRO A 182 -0.93 15.07 0.16
CA PRO A 182 0.26 14.84 0.98
C PRO A 182 1.13 13.71 0.42
N ASP A 183 2.37 13.60 0.91
CA ASP A 183 3.26 12.51 0.55
C ASP A 183 2.61 11.13 0.77
N LEU A 184 2.98 10.15 -0.06
CA LEU A 184 2.41 8.81 0.01
C LEU A 184 2.82 8.10 1.30
N LYS A 185 1.87 7.38 1.91
CA LYS A 185 2.05 6.63 3.16
C LYS A 185 2.79 5.29 2.92
N SER A 186 3.96 5.33 2.28
CA SER A 186 4.77 4.14 1.94
C SER A 186 5.83 3.82 3.00
N LEU A 187 6.41 2.60 2.96
CA LEU A 187 7.46 2.20 3.91
C LEU A 187 8.75 3.05 3.80
N ASP A 188 8.94 3.79 2.70
CA ASP A 188 10.05 4.73 2.54
C ASP A 188 9.81 6.07 3.27
N ALA A 189 8.67 6.26 3.93
CA ALA A 189 8.41 7.42 4.78
C ALA A 189 9.32 7.48 6.03
N HIS A 190 9.97 6.35 6.38
CA HIS A 190 10.88 6.25 7.52
C HIS A 190 12.31 5.92 7.05
N PRO A 191 13.30 6.82 7.26
CA PRO A 191 14.67 6.60 6.83
C PRO A 191 15.28 5.32 7.44
N HIS A 192 15.86 4.41 6.63
CA HIS A 192 16.57 3.25 7.18
C HIS A 192 17.67 2.68 6.26
N ASN A 193 18.65 1.94 6.82
CA ASN A 193 19.73 1.28 6.06
C ASN A 193 19.82 -0.24 6.33
N LEU A 194 18.72 -0.86 6.76
CA LEU A 194 18.71 -2.28 7.13
C LEU A 194 19.03 -3.18 5.92
N PRO A 195 19.92 -4.18 6.08
CA PRO A 195 20.24 -5.13 5.01
C PRO A 195 19.02 -5.95 4.57
N VAL A 196 18.88 -6.14 3.25
CA VAL A 196 17.85 -7.00 2.66
C VAL A 196 18.07 -8.45 3.12
N GLN A 197 17.10 -9.03 3.82
CA GLN A 197 17.14 -10.42 4.25
C GLN A 197 16.67 -11.32 3.11
N LEU A 198 17.56 -12.15 2.55
CA LEU A 198 17.27 -13.04 1.42
C LEU A 198 16.69 -14.40 1.81
N THR A 199 16.52 -14.67 3.10
CA THR A 199 15.92 -15.90 3.62
C THR A 199 14.92 -15.58 4.73
N SER A 200 13.87 -16.39 4.88
CA SER A 200 12.91 -16.23 5.96
C SER A 200 13.59 -16.40 7.33
N PHE A 201 13.26 -15.53 8.28
CA PHE A 201 13.61 -15.71 9.68
C PHE A 201 12.55 -16.63 10.30
N ILE A 202 12.96 -17.81 10.76
CA ILE A 202 12.03 -18.86 11.22
C ILE A 202 12.27 -19.11 12.70
N GLY A 203 11.21 -18.94 13.49
CA GLY A 203 11.24 -19.07 14.94
C GLY A 203 11.93 -17.88 15.61
N ARG A 204 11.50 -17.59 16.84
CA ARG A 204 11.92 -16.49 17.75
C ARG A 204 10.95 -15.32 17.87
N GLU A 205 9.67 -15.61 17.70
CA GLU A 205 8.57 -14.67 17.93
C GLU A 205 8.58 -14.17 19.39
N GLU A 206 8.83 -15.06 20.36
CA GLU A 206 8.91 -14.71 21.78
C GLU A 206 10.06 -13.71 22.06
N GLU A 207 11.26 -13.95 21.51
CA GLU A 207 12.39 -13.03 21.69
C GLU A 207 12.20 -11.69 20.96
N ILE A 208 11.51 -11.68 19.81
CA ILE A 208 11.17 -10.44 19.11
C ILE A 208 10.21 -9.61 19.96
N ASP A 209 9.15 -10.23 20.49
CA ASP A 209 8.17 -9.54 21.33
C ASP A 209 8.80 -9.01 22.62
N GLU A 210 9.68 -9.79 23.26
CA GLU A 210 10.43 -9.36 24.44
C GLU A 210 11.28 -8.12 24.14
N VAL A 211 12.04 -8.12 23.04
CA VAL A 211 12.92 -7.00 22.71
C VAL A 211 12.11 -5.77 22.28
N ASN A 212 11.01 -5.95 21.54
CA ASN A 212 10.10 -4.85 21.19
C ASN A 212 9.51 -4.19 22.46
N GLY A 213 9.09 -5.00 23.43
CA GLY A 213 8.67 -4.52 24.74
C GLY A 213 9.75 -3.71 25.46
N LEU A 214 11.00 -4.18 25.45
CA LEU A 214 12.13 -3.46 26.04
C LEU A 214 12.45 -2.15 25.30
N LEU A 215 12.38 -2.12 23.96
CA LEU A 215 12.64 -0.91 23.17
C LEU A 215 11.63 0.20 23.44
N SER A 216 10.40 -0.14 23.82
CA SER A 216 9.38 0.86 24.17
C SER A 216 9.71 1.65 25.46
N THR A 217 10.56 1.11 26.34
CA THR A 217 10.88 1.71 27.64
C THR A 217 12.36 2.06 27.83
N ALA A 218 13.26 1.36 27.14
CA ALA A 218 14.69 1.51 27.27
C ALA A 218 15.30 2.23 26.06
N ARG A 219 16.27 3.12 26.31
CA ARG A 219 17.01 3.83 25.24
C ARG A 219 18.11 2.99 24.59
N LEU A 220 18.45 1.86 25.19
CA LEU A 220 19.49 0.94 24.72
C LEU A 220 19.15 -0.48 25.17
N VAL A 221 19.05 -1.39 24.22
CA VAL A 221 18.93 -2.83 24.46
C VAL A 221 20.19 -3.50 23.93
N THR A 222 20.75 -4.44 24.70
CA THR A 222 21.94 -5.20 24.29
C THR A 222 21.58 -6.68 24.20
N LEU A 223 21.74 -7.27 23.01
CA LEU A 223 21.54 -8.70 22.81
C LEU A 223 22.83 -9.46 23.16
N LEU A 224 22.75 -10.35 24.14
CA LEU A 224 23.87 -11.20 24.59
C LEU A 224 23.66 -12.65 24.16
N GLY A 225 24.75 -13.39 23.93
CA GLY A 225 24.69 -14.80 23.55
C GLY A 225 25.94 -15.27 22.80
N ALA A 226 26.07 -16.59 22.64
CA ALA A 226 27.22 -17.21 22.00
C ALA A 226 27.48 -16.72 20.56
N GLY A 227 28.74 -16.79 20.11
CA GLY A 227 29.09 -16.51 18.72
C GLY A 227 28.26 -17.38 17.75
N GLY A 228 27.78 -16.79 16.65
CA GLY A 228 26.97 -17.51 15.66
C GLY A 228 25.51 -17.77 16.05
N SER A 229 25.03 -17.36 17.23
CA SER A 229 23.64 -17.59 17.68
C SER A 229 22.56 -16.77 16.96
N GLY A 230 22.92 -16.01 15.92
CA GLY A 230 22.00 -15.21 15.12
C GLY A 230 21.64 -13.83 15.68
N LYS A 231 22.34 -13.30 16.70
CA LYS A 231 22.03 -11.99 17.31
C LYS A 231 21.94 -10.84 16.31
N THR A 232 22.88 -10.76 15.37
CA THR A 232 22.88 -9.72 14.33
C THR A 232 21.64 -9.84 13.44
N ARG A 233 21.22 -11.06 13.15
CA ARG A 233 20.04 -11.33 12.34
C ARG A 233 18.76 -11.00 13.11
N LEU A 234 18.67 -11.38 14.38
CA LEU A 234 17.58 -10.99 15.28
C LEU A 234 17.47 -9.47 15.42
N ALA A 235 18.60 -8.76 15.58
CA ALA A 235 18.61 -7.30 15.66
C ALA A 235 18.15 -6.61 14.36
N GLN A 236 18.48 -7.19 13.20
CA GLN A 236 17.99 -6.69 11.91
C GLN A 236 16.49 -6.95 11.73
N GLU A 237 16.01 -8.11 12.19
CA GLU A 237 14.58 -8.46 12.17
C GLU A 237 13.76 -7.52 13.06
N ILE A 238 14.22 -7.28 14.29
CA ILE A 238 13.62 -6.33 15.23
C ILE A 238 13.67 -4.91 14.66
N GLY A 239 14.82 -4.52 14.10
CA GLY A 239 14.96 -3.22 13.43
C GLY A 239 13.94 -3.04 12.32
N ALA A 240 13.64 -4.11 11.57
CA ALA A 240 12.63 -4.08 10.52
C ALA A 240 11.20 -4.04 11.08
N SER A 241 10.93 -4.71 12.20
CA SER A 241 9.60 -4.71 12.81
C SER A 241 9.20 -3.37 13.44
N VAL A 242 10.18 -2.55 13.84
CA VAL A 242 9.92 -1.27 14.53
C VAL A 242 10.04 -0.04 13.62
N ILE A 243 10.25 -0.19 12.31
CA ILE A 243 10.45 0.98 11.40
C ILE A 243 9.30 1.99 11.51
N GLU A 244 8.06 1.50 11.63
CA GLU A 244 6.85 2.34 11.72
C GLU A 244 6.72 3.08 13.07
N ASP A 245 7.35 2.55 14.13
CA ASP A 245 7.30 3.14 15.48
C ASP A 245 8.31 4.27 15.68
N TYR A 246 9.28 4.41 14.76
CA TYR A 246 10.36 5.40 14.83
C TYR A 246 10.31 6.34 13.62
N PRO A 247 9.58 7.47 13.71
CA PRO A 247 9.45 8.45 12.62
C PRO A 247 10.78 8.98 12.10
N ASP A 248 11.75 9.12 13.00
CA ASP A 248 13.10 9.57 12.67
C ASP A 248 13.92 8.52 11.93
N GLY A 249 13.48 7.26 11.86
CA GLY A 249 14.14 6.19 11.13
C GLY A 249 14.87 5.14 11.98
N VAL A 250 15.35 4.07 11.33
CA VAL A 250 16.06 2.94 11.95
C VAL A 250 17.38 2.66 11.23
N TRP A 251 18.50 2.64 11.97
CA TRP A 251 19.81 2.39 11.39
C TRP A 251 20.50 1.15 11.97
N PHE A 252 20.97 0.28 11.07
CA PHE A 252 21.92 -0.76 11.36
C PHE A 252 23.35 -0.26 11.18
N ILE A 253 24.14 -0.34 12.25
CA ILE A 253 25.57 0.00 12.25
C ILE A 253 26.35 -1.30 12.49
N GLY A 254 26.94 -1.84 11.43
CA GLY A 254 27.79 -3.02 11.51
C GLY A 254 29.15 -2.68 12.11
N LEU A 255 29.34 -2.97 13.41
CA LEU A 255 30.59 -2.69 14.12
C LEU A 255 31.74 -3.65 13.77
N ALA A 256 31.46 -4.71 13.00
CA ALA A 256 32.46 -5.71 12.60
C ALA A 256 33.59 -5.16 11.71
N ALA A 257 33.37 -4.01 11.06
CA ALA A 257 34.34 -3.37 10.16
C ALA A 257 35.11 -2.20 10.80
N LEU A 258 34.81 -1.84 12.06
CA LEU A 258 35.50 -0.73 12.72
C LEU A 258 36.84 -1.21 13.31
N SER A 259 37.93 -0.87 12.62
CA SER A 259 39.22 -0.67 13.29
C SER A 259 39.11 0.53 14.24
N GLN A 260 39.83 0.49 15.36
CA GLN A 260 39.67 1.26 16.62
C GLN A 260 39.45 2.79 16.60
N GLU A 261 39.32 3.47 15.47
CA GLU A 261 39.21 4.93 15.39
C GLU A 261 38.03 5.37 14.54
N ALA A 262 36.83 5.36 15.12
CA ALA A 262 35.75 6.36 14.91
C ALA A 262 34.42 5.80 15.44
N VAL A 263 33.90 6.37 16.51
CA VAL A 263 32.48 6.23 16.88
C VAL A 263 31.90 7.64 16.99
N PRO A 264 31.04 8.07 16.04
CA PRO A 264 30.22 9.26 16.24
C PRO A 264 29.11 8.94 17.23
N ALA A 265 28.85 9.86 18.16
CA ALA A 265 27.76 9.77 19.10
C ALA A 265 26.41 9.78 18.36
N THR A 266 25.76 8.62 18.27
CA THR A 266 24.40 8.45 17.74
C THR A 266 23.59 7.69 18.78
N ARG A 267 22.31 8.04 18.99
CA ARG A 267 21.38 7.24 19.79
C ARG A 267 20.88 6.09 18.92
N GLY A 268 21.25 4.85 19.26
CA GLY A 268 20.81 3.63 18.58
C GLY A 268 21.49 2.38 19.18
N LEU A 269 20.92 1.19 18.97
CA LEU A 269 21.45 -0.08 19.51
C LEU A 269 22.94 -0.29 19.15
N PHE A 270 23.79 -0.34 20.16
CA PHE A 270 25.21 -0.67 20.01
C PHE A 270 25.44 -2.16 20.32
N HIS A 271 26.01 -2.91 19.39
CA HIS A 271 26.51 -4.27 19.65
C HIS A 271 28.02 -4.24 19.92
N GLY A 272 28.40 -4.25 21.20
CA GLY A 272 29.79 -4.53 21.59
C GLY A 272 30.12 -6.01 21.35
N THR A 273 31.16 -6.29 20.57
CA THR A 273 31.84 -7.59 20.56
C THR A 273 32.77 -7.67 21.75
N SER A 274 32.59 -8.66 22.63
CA SER A 274 33.66 -9.11 23.53
C SER A 274 34.19 -10.43 23.01
N ARG A 275 35.53 -10.53 22.98
CA ARG A 275 36.30 -11.76 22.76
C ARG A 275 35.97 -12.82 23.81
#